data_AF-A0A944SAI4-F1
#
_entry.id   AF-A0A944SAI4-F1
#
_cell.length_a   1.000
_cell.length_b   1.000
_cell.length_c   1.000
_cell.angle_alpha   90.00
_cell.angle_beta   90.00
_cell.angle_gamma   90.00
#
_symmetry.space_group_name_H-M   'P 1'
#
loop_
_entity.id
_entity.type
_entity.pdbx_description
1 polymer ?
#
loop_
_entity_poly.entity_id
_entity_poly.type
_entity_poly.pdbx_seq_one_letter_code
_entity_poly.pdbx_strand_id
1 'polypeptide(L)'
;MTSRQKILSIIFPTFNEKGNVKILVEKITSSFQSKGYDYEIIFADDSNDDTPEIIKNEIKKDSRIKLVNGPRKGLAPAFIAGFKEASGKYICCIDADLQHPPEKVIELLEKALGTDSDIIAGTRYAKGGSAIGLGSLKTCYGVYRRAVSLGVKYFTQIIFIQTRKTSDPLGGFFLFKKEIIEGVKLQPKGFKILVEILMRAKYSKVDEITYTFLPRENDDSKATIAQGLEFFNHLWFIFRTLPEAGRFLKFCLVGLSGVFVNLGILTLLVEIFHQDKDGIAYIIAILISILTNFSINSIFTYSDKRSESRRESIRRMIYYYLISGFVMLFNYAIYRFCLSFGIFYLLSAFIAIIFATGLNFVLATKLVWKMKVRN
;
A
#
# COMPACT_ATOMS: atom_id res chain seq x y z
N MET A 1 -34.63 19.93 -12.54
CA MET A 1 -34.42 18.54 -12.97
C MET A 1 -33.21 18.00 -12.22
N THR A 2 -33.41 17.21 -11.17
CA THR A 2 -32.31 16.50 -10.49
C THR A 2 -31.76 15.49 -11.49
N SER A 3 -30.59 15.78 -12.08
CA SER A 3 -29.91 14.82 -12.96
C SER A 3 -29.76 13.51 -12.19
N ARG A 4 -30.32 12.42 -12.71
CA ARG A 4 -30.13 11.08 -12.14
C ARG A 4 -28.62 10.86 -12.03
N GLN A 5 -28.12 10.60 -10.84
CA GLN A 5 -26.69 10.38 -10.62
C GLN A 5 -26.26 9.16 -11.44
N LYS A 6 -25.20 9.29 -12.26
CA LYS A 6 -24.65 8.16 -13.02
C LYS A 6 -24.22 7.04 -12.05
N ILE A 7 -24.36 5.79 -12.46
CA ILE A 7 -23.92 4.68 -11.61
C ILE A 7 -22.40 4.51 -11.64
N LEU A 8 -21.76 4.73 -12.79
CA LEU A 8 -20.35 4.43 -13.00
C LEU A 8 -19.62 5.50 -13.82
N SER A 9 -18.42 5.89 -13.37
CA SER A 9 -17.43 6.60 -14.19
C SER A 9 -16.25 5.68 -14.47
N ILE A 10 -15.96 5.42 -15.74
CA ILE A 10 -14.83 4.59 -16.18
C ILE A 10 -13.72 5.52 -16.62
N ILE A 11 -12.54 5.42 -16.01
CA ILE A 11 -11.43 6.34 -16.24
C ILE A 11 -10.30 5.59 -16.92
N PHE A 12 -9.90 6.09 -18.09
CA PHE A 12 -8.75 5.66 -18.86
C PHE A 12 -7.68 6.77 -18.84
N PRO A 13 -6.52 6.57 -18.21
CA PRO A 13 -5.37 7.42 -18.43
C PRO A 13 -4.74 7.08 -19.78
N THR A 14 -4.48 8.08 -20.62
CA THR A 14 -3.95 7.88 -21.97
C THR A 14 -2.71 8.72 -22.23
N PHE A 15 -1.67 8.09 -22.78
CA PHE A 15 -0.47 8.75 -23.29
C PHE A 15 0.02 8.03 -24.55
N ASN A 16 -0.25 8.64 -25.70
CA ASN A 16 -0.01 8.10 -27.04
C ASN A 16 -0.68 6.74 -27.26
N GLU A 17 -2.01 6.69 -27.03
CA GLU A 17 -2.83 5.47 -27.08
C GLU A 17 -3.84 5.53 -28.25
N LYS A 18 -3.53 6.29 -29.30
CA LYS A 18 -4.43 6.58 -30.43
C LYS A 18 -5.04 5.33 -31.09
N GLY A 19 -4.29 4.23 -31.14
CA GLY A 19 -4.75 2.95 -31.68
C GLY A 19 -5.79 2.23 -30.80
N ASN A 20 -5.79 2.50 -29.50
CA ASN A 20 -6.59 1.77 -28.52
C ASN A 20 -7.93 2.45 -28.21
N VAL A 21 -8.03 3.77 -28.35
CA VAL A 21 -9.22 4.57 -27.95
C VAL A 21 -10.52 4.00 -28.51
N LYS A 22 -10.59 3.74 -29.83
CA LYS A 22 -11.82 3.24 -30.47
C LYS A 22 -12.22 1.86 -29.95
N ILE A 23 -11.23 0.95 -29.84
CA ILE A 23 -11.43 -0.42 -29.36
C ILE A 23 -11.94 -0.41 -27.91
N LEU A 24 -11.40 0.47 -27.06
CA LEU A 24 -11.86 0.65 -25.68
C LEU A 24 -13.32 1.09 -25.64
N VAL A 25 -13.68 2.13 -26.40
CA VAL A 25 -15.05 2.66 -26.46
C VAL A 25 -16.04 1.60 -26.97
N GLU A 26 -15.69 0.88 -28.04
CA GLU A 26 -16.52 -0.18 -28.63
C GLU A 26 -16.75 -1.34 -27.65
N LYS A 27 -15.69 -1.85 -27.01
CA LYS A 27 -15.79 -2.94 -26.03
C LYS A 27 -16.60 -2.56 -24.80
N ILE A 28 -16.39 -1.35 -24.26
CA ILE A 28 -17.20 -0.85 -23.14
C ILE A 28 -18.65 -0.71 -23.57
N THR A 29 -18.93 -0.02 -24.69
CA THR A 29 -20.31 0.22 -25.12
C THR A 29 -21.07 -1.06 -25.39
N SER A 30 -20.42 -2.04 -26.04
CA SER A 30 -21.02 -3.35 -26.31
C SER A 30 -21.32 -4.12 -25.02
N SER A 31 -20.41 -4.10 -24.03
CA SER A 31 -20.63 -4.81 -22.75
C SER A 31 -21.75 -4.21 -21.89
N PHE A 32 -22.07 -2.93 -22.08
CA PHE A 32 -23.13 -2.23 -21.34
C PHE A 32 -24.48 -2.15 -22.07
N GLN A 33 -24.51 -2.41 -23.39
CA GLN A 33 -25.68 -2.20 -24.24
C GLN A 33 -26.95 -2.93 -23.74
N SER A 34 -26.81 -4.14 -23.21
CA SER A 34 -27.94 -4.96 -22.73
C SER A 34 -28.32 -4.76 -21.26
N LYS A 35 -27.60 -3.90 -20.54
CA LYS A 35 -27.70 -3.80 -19.06
C LYS A 35 -28.46 -2.56 -18.57
N GLY A 36 -28.58 -1.53 -19.39
CA GLY A 36 -29.34 -0.31 -19.06
C GLY A 36 -28.73 0.54 -17.93
N TYR A 37 -27.45 0.34 -17.59
CA TYR A 37 -26.75 1.16 -16.61
C TYR A 37 -26.36 2.52 -17.21
N ASP A 38 -26.50 3.59 -16.42
CA ASP A 38 -26.05 4.93 -16.79
C ASP A 38 -24.57 5.13 -16.38
N TYR A 39 -23.69 5.27 -17.37
CA TYR A 39 -22.25 5.38 -17.15
C TYR A 39 -21.63 6.48 -18.02
N GLU A 40 -20.42 6.87 -17.66
CA GLU A 40 -19.58 7.74 -18.48
C GLU A 40 -18.18 7.17 -18.64
N ILE A 41 -17.52 7.54 -19.74
CA ILE A 41 -16.13 7.21 -20.04
C ILE A 41 -15.33 8.50 -19.98
N ILE A 42 -14.27 8.52 -19.19
CA ILE A 42 -13.42 9.70 -18.99
C ILE A 42 -12.01 9.32 -19.42
N PHE A 43 -11.55 9.95 -20.49
CA PHE A 43 -10.14 9.90 -20.88
C PHE A 43 -9.39 11.04 -20.21
N ALA A 44 -8.42 10.70 -19.37
CA ALA A 44 -7.48 11.66 -18.77
C ALA A 44 -6.17 11.60 -19.57
N ASP A 45 -6.04 12.53 -20.52
CA ASP A 45 -5.03 12.46 -21.57
C ASP A 45 -3.95 13.53 -21.43
N ASP A 46 -2.70 13.16 -21.67
CA ASP A 46 -1.55 14.05 -21.72
C ASP A 46 -0.64 13.82 -22.94
N SER A 47 -1.21 13.21 -23.99
CA SER A 47 -0.54 12.72 -25.20
C SER A 47 0.14 13.83 -26.02
N ASN A 48 1.08 13.42 -26.87
CA ASN A 48 1.75 14.27 -27.87
C ASN A 48 1.41 13.88 -29.32
N ASP A 49 0.61 12.84 -29.51
CA ASP A 49 0.13 12.36 -30.81
C ASP A 49 -1.35 12.71 -31.02
N ASP A 50 -1.98 12.06 -32.00
CA ASP A 50 -3.38 12.31 -32.36
C ASP A 50 -4.42 11.71 -31.36
N THR A 51 -3.99 11.13 -30.23
CA THR A 51 -4.90 10.54 -29.23
C THR A 51 -6.04 11.50 -28.82
N PRO A 52 -5.79 12.78 -28.49
CA PRO A 52 -6.86 13.73 -28.12
C PRO A 52 -7.86 13.96 -29.25
N GLU A 53 -7.40 14.02 -30.50
CA GLU A 53 -8.27 14.25 -31.66
C GLU A 53 -9.17 13.05 -31.95
N ILE A 54 -8.66 11.83 -31.76
CA ILE A 54 -9.48 10.62 -31.83
C ILE A 54 -10.54 10.63 -30.73
N ILE A 55 -10.16 10.96 -29.49
CA ILE A 55 -11.13 11.05 -28.38
C ILE A 55 -12.21 12.09 -28.69
N LYS A 56 -11.85 13.28 -29.18
CA LYS A 56 -12.83 14.32 -29.59
C LYS A 56 -13.80 13.83 -30.67
N ASN A 57 -13.33 12.99 -31.60
CA ASN A 57 -14.20 12.40 -32.61
C ASN A 57 -15.16 11.36 -32.03
N GLU A 58 -14.74 10.59 -31.03
CA GLU A 58 -15.64 9.68 -30.30
C GLU A 58 -16.66 10.44 -29.45
N ILE A 59 -16.29 11.57 -28.84
CA ILE A 59 -17.23 12.45 -28.10
C ILE A 59 -18.38 12.94 -29.00
N LYS A 60 -18.11 13.24 -30.28
CA LYS A 60 -19.16 13.64 -31.24
C LYS A 60 -20.18 12.53 -31.51
N LYS A 61 -19.79 11.26 -31.34
CA LYS A 61 -20.64 10.09 -31.56
C LYS A 61 -21.36 9.66 -30.28
N ASP A 62 -20.74 9.85 -29.12
CA ASP A 62 -21.27 9.42 -27.83
C ASP A 62 -21.02 10.48 -26.74
N SER A 63 -22.10 11.15 -26.35
CA SER A 63 -22.11 12.19 -25.31
C SER A 63 -21.70 11.72 -23.90
N ARG A 64 -21.60 10.40 -23.68
CA ARG A 64 -21.11 9.82 -22.40
C ARG A 64 -19.59 9.91 -22.26
N ILE A 65 -18.88 10.20 -23.36
CA ILE A 65 -17.42 10.29 -23.37
C ILE A 65 -16.99 11.71 -22.98
N LYS A 66 -15.97 11.80 -22.14
CA LYS A 66 -15.32 13.04 -21.72
C LYS A 66 -13.82 12.96 -21.95
N LEU A 67 -13.24 14.10 -22.31
CA LEU A 67 -11.80 14.30 -22.38
C LEU A 67 -11.40 15.33 -21.31
N VAL A 68 -10.45 14.97 -20.47
CA VAL A 68 -9.94 15.83 -19.39
C VAL A 68 -8.42 15.92 -19.50
N ASN A 69 -7.86 17.07 -19.11
CA ASN A 69 -6.42 17.28 -19.17
C ASN A 69 -5.71 16.46 -18.09
N GLY A 70 -4.93 15.46 -18.51
CA GLY A 70 -4.01 14.70 -17.67
C GLY A 70 -2.75 15.52 -17.37
N PRO A 71 -2.27 15.58 -16.12
CA PRO A 71 -0.96 16.17 -15.85
C PRO A 71 0.14 15.28 -16.43
N ARG A 72 1.12 15.87 -17.14
CA ARG A 72 2.36 15.22 -17.61
C ARG A 72 3.32 14.81 -16.49
N LYS A 73 2.82 14.00 -15.56
CA LYS A 73 3.49 13.57 -14.32
C LYS A 73 3.23 12.08 -14.03
N GLY A 74 2.80 11.33 -15.04
CA GLY A 74 2.57 9.89 -14.96
C GLY A 74 1.10 9.50 -14.77
N LEU A 75 0.89 8.18 -14.68
CA LEU A 75 -0.42 7.54 -14.71
C LEU A 75 -1.32 7.93 -13.53
N ALA A 76 -0.77 8.00 -12.31
CA ALA A 76 -1.59 8.25 -11.14
C ALA A 76 -2.13 9.70 -11.07
N PRO A 77 -1.36 10.76 -11.39
CA PRO A 77 -1.91 12.10 -11.58
C PRO A 77 -3.03 12.19 -12.62
N ALA A 78 -2.97 11.43 -13.71
CA ALA A 78 -4.05 11.37 -14.70
C ALA A 78 -5.34 10.78 -14.09
N PHE A 79 -5.24 9.70 -13.32
CA PHE A 79 -6.39 9.19 -12.55
C PHE A 79 -6.97 10.24 -11.60
N ILE A 80 -6.13 11.00 -10.87
CA ILE A 80 -6.61 12.08 -9.98
C ILE A 80 -7.36 13.17 -10.76
N ALA A 81 -6.92 13.53 -11.96
CA ALA A 81 -7.65 14.45 -12.82
C ALA A 81 -9.01 13.87 -13.23
N GLY A 82 -9.05 12.60 -13.63
CA GLY A 82 -10.30 11.90 -13.92
C GLY A 82 -11.26 11.81 -12.71
N PHE A 83 -10.75 11.58 -11.50
CA PHE A 83 -11.57 11.50 -10.28
C PHE A 83 -12.33 12.80 -9.98
N LYS A 84 -11.75 13.96 -10.33
CA LYS A 84 -12.40 15.26 -10.13
C LYS A 84 -13.60 15.46 -11.05
N GLU A 85 -13.54 14.92 -12.25
CA GLU A 85 -14.58 15.06 -13.29
C GLU A 85 -15.62 13.92 -13.28
N ALA A 86 -15.34 12.86 -12.50
CA ALA A 86 -16.21 11.71 -12.32
C ALA A 86 -17.48 12.07 -11.54
N SER A 87 -18.64 11.75 -12.12
CA SER A 87 -19.98 11.96 -11.56
C SER A 87 -20.66 10.68 -11.08
N GLY A 88 -20.06 9.52 -11.37
CA GLY A 88 -20.56 8.20 -11.00
C GLY A 88 -20.55 7.93 -9.50
N LYS A 89 -21.51 7.12 -9.01
CA LYS A 89 -21.47 6.54 -7.65
C LYS A 89 -20.22 5.68 -7.46
N TYR A 90 -19.86 4.90 -8.47
CA TYR A 90 -18.63 4.12 -8.52
C TYR A 90 -17.66 4.72 -9.54
N ILE A 91 -16.37 4.57 -9.27
CA ILE A 91 -15.28 4.93 -10.17
C ILE A 91 -14.51 3.66 -10.51
N CYS A 92 -14.36 3.36 -11.80
CA CYS A 92 -13.51 2.29 -12.30
C CYS A 92 -12.24 2.87 -12.90
N CYS A 93 -11.09 2.35 -12.46
CA CYS A 93 -9.77 2.62 -13.02
C CYS A 93 -9.38 1.44 -13.91
N ILE A 94 -8.91 1.73 -15.12
CA ILE A 94 -8.43 0.71 -16.06
C ILE A 94 -7.37 1.34 -16.99
N ASP A 95 -6.27 0.63 -17.23
CA ASP A 95 -5.24 1.10 -18.16
C ASP A 95 -5.75 1.06 -19.61
N ALA A 96 -5.30 1.99 -20.46
CA ALA A 96 -5.77 2.14 -21.83
C ALA A 96 -5.04 1.25 -22.88
N ASP A 97 -4.19 0.33 -22.45
CA ASP A 97 -3.31 -0.48 -23.32
C ASP A 97 -3.89 -1.84 -23.73
N LEU A 98 -5.19 -2.06 -23.47
CA LEU A 98 -5.96 -3.30 -23.73
C LEU A 98 -5.43 -4.57 -23.04
N GLN A 99 -4.43 -4.46 -22.16
CA GLN A 99 -3.97 -5.61 -21.37
C GLN A 99 -5.02 -6.05 -20.33
N HIS A 100 -5.84 -5.09 -19.89
CA HIS A 100 -7.01 -5.33 -19.06
C HIS A 100 -8.23 -5.45 -19.98
N PRO A 101 -9.01 -6.54 -19.91
CA PRO A 101 -10.19 -6.72 -20.76
C PRO A 101 -11.28 -5.69 -20.39
N PRO A 102 -11.57 -4.68 -21.25
CA PRO A 102 -12.55 -3.64 -20.93
C PRO A 102 -13.95 -4.21 -20.68
N GLU A 103 -14.31 -5.30 -21.35
CA GLU A 103 -15.58 -6.00 -21.13
C GLU A 103 -15.77 -6.51 -19.68
N LYS A 104 -14.71 -6.68 -18.89
CA LYS A 104 -14.81 -7.08 -17.47
C LYS A 104 -15.24 -5.94 -16.55
N VAL A 105 -15.30 -4.69 -17.03
CA VAL A 105 -15.76 -3.55 -16.21
C VAL A 105 -17.19 -3.77 -15.72
N ILE A 106 -18.05 -4.40 -16.52
CA ILE A 106 -19.42 -4.72 -16.12
C ILE A 106 -19.45 -5.69 -14.93
N GLU A 107 -18.54 -6.68 -14.88
CA GLU A 107 -18.45 -7.64 -13.78
C GLU A 107 -17.98 -6.96 -12.48
N LEU A 108 -17.06 -5.97 -12.57
CA LEU A 108 -16.70 -5.15 -11.40
C LEU A 108 -17.92 -4.43 -10.83
N LEU A 109 -18.71 -3.82 -11.72
CA LEU A 109 -19.90 -3.07 -11.31
C LEU A 109 -20.96 -4.00 -10.72
N GLU A 110 -21.29 -5.10 -11.39
CA GLU A 110 -22.29 -6.07 -10.92
C GLU A 110 -21.89 -6.68 -9.57
N LYS A 111 -20.60 -6.98 -9.37
CA LYS A 111 -20.07 -7.41 -8.06
C LYS A 111 -20.26 -6.32 -7.00
N ALA A 112 -19.96 -5.07 -7.32
CA ALA A 112 -20.11 -3.94 -6.40
C ALA A 112 -21.57 -3.57 -6.07
N LEU A 113 -22.51 -3.90 -6.96
CA LEU A 113 -23.94 -3.73 -6.74
C LEU A 113 -24.53 -4.93 -5.97
N GLY A 114 -24.01 -6.13 -6.17
CA GLY A 114 -24.43 -7.35 -5.49
C GLY A 114 -23.80 -7.57 -4.11
N THR A 115 -22.83 -6.75 -3.70
CA THR A 115 -22.18 -6.85 -2.39
C THR A 115 -22.02 -5.47 -1.75
N ASP A 116 -21.84 -5.43 -0.43
CA ASP A 116 -21.54 -4.19 0.31
C ASP A 116 -20.07 -3.73 0.18
N SER A 117 -19.35 -4.20 -0.84
CA SER A 117 -17.93 -3.93 -0.99
C SER A 117 -17.66 -2.50 -1.45
N ASP A 118 -16.66 -1.90 -0.82
CA ASP A 118 -16.25 -0.52 -1.09
C ASP A 118 -15.27 -0.43 -2.26
N ILE A 119 -14.49 -1.50 -2.44
CA ILE A 119 -13.51 -1.67 -3.51
C ILE A 119 -13.67 -3.07 -4.10
N ILE A 120 -13.71 -3.17 -5.42
CA ILE A 120 -13.58 -4.41 -6.16
C ILE A 120 -12.26 -4.36 -6.94
N ALA A 121 -11.30 -5.21 -6.59
CA ALA A 121 -10.03 -5.30 -7.31
C ALA A 121 -10.08 -6.38 -8.39
N GLY A 122 -9.64 -6.05 -9.60
CA GLY A 122 -9.27 -7.05 -10.58
C GLY A 122 -7.97 -7.72 -10.16
N THR A 123 -7.94 -9.05 -10.08
CA THR A 123 -6.73 -9.81 -9.73
C THR A 123 -6.31 -10.80 -10.81
N ARG A 124 -4.99 -10.87 -11.02
CA ARG A 124 -4.33 -11.87 -11.87
C ARG A 124 -3.95 -13.14 -11.10
N TYR A 125 -4.05 -13.12 -9.77
CA TYR A 125 -3.40 -14.10 -8.88
C TYR A 125 -4.38 -15.01 -8.12
N ALA A 126 -5.68 -14.71 -8.12
CA ALA A 126 -6.69 -15.63 -7.58
C ALA A 126 -7.08 -16.73 -8.58
N LYS A 127 -7.76 -17.77 -8.11
CA LYS A 127 -8.19 -18.92 -8.94
C LYS A 127 -9.06 -18.45 -10.11
N GLY A 128 -8.60 -18.68 -11.34
CA GLY A 128 -9.25 -18.21 -12.58
C GLY A 128 -8.64 -16.95 -13.18
N GLY A 129 -7.72 -16.28 -12.47
CA GLY A 129 -6.92 -15.17 -13.00
C GLY A 129 -5.67 -15.67 -13.72
N SER A 130 -5.14 -14.83 -14.62
CA SER A 130 -3.90 -15.14 -15.34
C SER A 130 -3.06 -13.91 -15.58
N ALA A 131 -1.75 -14.04 -15.37
CA ALA A 131 -0.77 -12.99 -15.65
C ALA A 131 0.01 -13.28 -16.96
N ILE A 132 -0.65 -13.83 -17.98
CA ILE A 132 0.00 -14.27 -19.23
C ILE A 132 0.76 -13.13 -19.94
N GLY A 133 0.19 -11.92 -19.93
CA GLY A 133 0.75 -10.71 -20.51
C GLY A 133 1.98 -10.12 -19.81
N LEU A 134 2.38 -10.65 -18.65
CA LEU A 134 3.66 -10.26 -18.02
C LEU A 134 4.88 -10.86 -18.74
N GLY A 135 4.69 -11.84 -19.62
CA GLY A 135 5.76 -12.47 -20.41
C GLY A 135 5.57 -13.97 -20.54
N SER A 136 6.31 -14.63 -21.43
CA SER A 136 6.23 -16.09 -21.58
C SER A 136 6.98 -16.80 -20.45
N LEU A 137 6.44 -17.90 -19.91
CA LEU A 137 7.21 -18.79 -19.02
C LEU A 137 8.33 -19.54 -19.77
N LYS A 138 8.27 -19.54 -21.11
CA LYS A 138 9.28 -20.18 -21.96
C LYS A 138 10.53 -19.32 -22.14
N THR A 139 10.54 -18.07 -21.68
CA THR A 139 11.69 -17.17 -21.84
C THR A 139 12.25 -16.73 -20.49
N CYS A 140 13.57 -16.66 -20.36
CA CYS A 140 14.23 -16.20 -19.13
C CYS A 140 13.75 -14.79 -18.73
N TYR A 141 13.58 -13.90 -19.69
CA TYR A 141 13.08 -12.55 -19.46
C TYR A 141 11.64 -12.55 -18.93
N GLY A 142 10.75 -13.40 -19.46
CA GLY A 142 9.37 -13.50 -18.99
C GLY A 142 9.26 -14.10 -17.58
N VAL A 143 10.12 -15.09 -17.26
CA VAL A 143 10.24 -15.63 -15.89
C VAL A 143 10.74 -14.55 -14.93
N TYR A 144 11.79 -13.82 -15.30
CA TYR A 144 12.33 -12.71 -14.52
C TYR A 144 11.27 -11.64 -14.23
N ARG A 145 10.54 -11.18 -15.26
CA ARG A 145 9.50 -10.16 -15.10
C ARG A 145 8.36 -10.61 -14.17
N ARG A 146 7.96 -11.88 -14.23
CA ARG A 146 6.98 -12.45 -13.27
C ARG A 146 7.53 -12.51 -11.85
N ALA A 147 8.78 -12.95 -11.68
CA ALA A 147 9.42 -13.03 -10.38
C ALA A 147 9.54 -11.64 -9.74
N VAL A 148 9.95 -10.62 -10.50
CA VAL A 148 9.98 -9.22 -10.04
C VAL A 148 8.57 -8.74 -9.64
N SER A 149 7.55 -8.98 -10.48
CA SER A 149 6.16 -8.60 -10.17
C SER A 149 5.66 -9.23 -8.86
N LEU A 150 5.92 -10.53 -8.65
CA LEU A 150 5.57 -11.23 -7.41
C LEU A 150 6.39 -10.72 -6.21
N GLY A 151 7.68 -10.50 -6.37
CA GLY A 151 8.56 -9.97 -5.34
C GLY A 151 8.09 -8.60 -4.84
N VAL A 152 7.80 -7.68 -5.77
CA VAL A 152 7.30 -6.33 -5.45
C VAL A 152 5.90 -6.38 -4.82
N LYS A 153 5.03 -7.27 -5.28
CA LYS A 153 3.72 -7.54 -4.66
C LYS A 153 3.89 -7.96 -3.20
N TYR A 154 4.67 -9.01 -2.93
CA TYR A 154 4.83 -9.53 -1.57
C TYR A 154 5.56 -8.53 -0.68
N PHE A 155 6.57 -7.83 -1.19
CA PHE A 155 7.23 -6.74 -0.47
C PHE A 155 6.23 -5.67 -0.01
N THR A 156 5.35 -5.24 -0.92
CA THR A 156 4.28 -4.27 -0.61
C THR A 156 3.34 -4.83 0.47
N GLN A 157 2.92 -6.08 0.37
CA GLN A 157 2.03 -6.73 1.35
C GLN A 157 2.68 -6.96 2.72
N ILE A 158 4.00 -7.20 2.76
CA ILE A 158 4.75 -7.38 4.00
C ILE A 158 4.79 -6.05 4.76
N ILE A 159 5.14 -4.96 4.09
CA ILE A 159 5.30 -3.63 4.71
C ILE A 159 3.94 -2.98 5.00
N PHE A 160 2.97 -3.11 4.08
CA PHE A 160 1.70 -2.41 4.15
C PHE A 160 0.55 -3.42 4.30
N ILE A 161 0.24 -3.78 5.54
CA ILE A 161 -0.72 -4.84 5.88
C ILE A 161 -2.10 -4.62 5.23
N GLN A 162 -2.54 -3.36 5.11
CA GLN A 162 -3.81 -2.98 4.48
C GLN A 162 -3.90 -3.44 3.02
N THR A 163 -2.76 -3.56 2.33
CA THR A 163 -2.70 -4.04 0.94
C THR A 163 -2.91 -5.55 0.80
N ARG A 164 -2.94 -6.30 1.91
CA ARG A 164 -3.28 -7.74 1.92
C ARG A 164 -4.76 -8.02 1.72
N LYS A 165 -5.63 -6.99 1.77
CA LYS A 165 -7.07 -7.12 1.49
C LYS A 165 -7.36 -7.49 0.04
N THR A 166 -6.37 -7.42 -0.84
CA THR A 166 -6.40 -7.92 -2.21
C THR A 166 -5.16 -8.75 -2.47
N SER A 167 -5.30 -9.78 -3.29
CA SER A 167 -4.23 -10.59 -3.84
C SER A 167 -3.41 -9.85 -4.91
N ASP A 168 -3.86 -8.72 -5.44
CA ASP A 168 -3.15 -7.92 -6.44
C ASP A 168 -3.21 -6.39 -6.16
N PRO A 169 -2.55 -5.91 -5.09
CA PRO A 169 -2.59 -4.50 -4.72
C PRO A 169 -1.90 -3.56 -5.73
N LEU A 170 -1.22 -4.11 -6.73
CA LEU A 170 -0.48 -3.39 -7.76
C LEU A 170 -1.22 -3.38 -9.11
N GLY A 171 -2.44 -3.93 -9.17
CA GLY A 171 -3.27 -3.94 -10.37
C GLY A 171 -3.70 -2.53 -10.82
N GLY A 172 -3.79 -2.32 -12.13
CA GLY A 172 -4.33 -1.10 -12.74
C GLY A 172 -5.84 -1.17 -12.99
N PHE A 173 -6.48 -2.30 -12.68
CA PHE A 173 -7.89 -2.57 -12.96
C PHE A 173 -8.68 -2.82 -11.68
N PHE A 174 -9.46 -1.83 -11.26
CA PHE A 174 -10.25 -1.89 -10.03
C PHE A 174 -11.36 -0.85 -10.04
N LEU A 175 -12.38 -1.08 -9.22
CA LEU A 175 -13.52 -0.19 -9.02
C LEU A 175 -13.68 0.13 -7.54
N PHE A 176 -14.12 1.35 -7.22
CA PHE A 176 -14.39 1.76 -5.85
C PHE A 176 -15.57 2.73 -5.73
N LYS A 177 -16.22 2.78 -4.57
CA LYS A 177 -17.26 3.78 -4.27
C LYS A 177 -16.62 5.17 -4.18
N LYS A 178 -17.16 6.17 -4.87
CA LYS A 178 -16.59 7.53 -4.90
C LYS A 178 -16.42 8.14 -3.49
N GLU A 179 -17.33 7.86 -2.57
CA GLU A 179 -17.32 8.39 -1.20
C GLU A 179 -16.07 8.03 -0.39
N ILE A 180 -15.37 6.92 -0.69
CA ILE A 180 -14.23 6.48 0.14
C ILE A 180 -13.00 7.39 0.00
N ILE A 181 -12.94 8.17 -1.08
CA ILE A 181 -11.86 9.13 -1.35
C ILE A 181 -12.28 10.57 -1.00
N GLU A 182 -13.51 10.81 -0.55
CA GLU A 182 -13.97 12.15 -0.18
C GLU A 182 -13.25 12.65 1.08
N GLY A 183 -12.69 13.86 0.98
CA GLY A 183 -11.84 14.44 2.03
C GLY A 183 -10.47 13.74 2.20
N VAL A 184 -10.11 12.82 1.31
CA VAL A 184 -8.82 12.13 1.34
C VAL A 184 -7.83 12.82 0.40
N LYS A 185 -6.72 13.30 0.94
CA LYS A 185 -5.63 13.86 0.12
C LYS A 185 -4.77 12.74 -0.46
N LEU A 186 -5.15 12.26 -1.64
CA LEU A 186 -4.33 11.33 -2.42
C LEU A 186 -3.11 12.08 -2.96
N GLN A 187 -1.91 11.52 -2.79
CA GLN A 187 -0.65 12.08 -3.27
C GLN A 187 0.19 11.00 -3.97
N PRO A 188 -0.37 10.32 -4.98
CA PRO A 188 0.33 9.24 -5.63
C PRO A 188 1.53 9.79 -6.40
N LYS A 189 2.63 9.06 -6.38
CA LYS A 189 3.78 9.28 -7.27
C LYS A 189 3.86 8.11 -8.25
N GLY A 190 4.11 8.36 -9.52
CA GLY A 190 4.16 7.32 -10.55
C GLY A 190 2.78 6.75 -10.88
N PHE A 191 2.62 5.43 -10.72
CA PHE A 191 1.61 4.67 -11.46
C PHE A 191 0.74 3.69 -10.64
N LYS A 192 0.99 3.47 -9.36
CA LYS A 192 0.23 2.49 -8.54
C LYS A 192 -0.78 3.16 -7.60
N ILE A 193 -1.81 3.75 -8.19
CA ILE A 193 -2.88 4.46 -7.47
C ILE A 193 -3.67 3.56 -6.51
N LEU A 194 -3.83 2.25 -6.80
CA LEU A 194 -4.55 1.33 -5.93
C LEU A 194 -3.91 1.21 -4.54
N VAL A 195 -2.58 1.17 -4.46
CA VAL A 195 -1.86 1.17 -3.17
C VAL A 195 -2.17 2.44 -2.37
N GLU A 196 -2.22 3.59 -3.04
CA GLU A 196 -2.56 4.86 -2.39
C GLU A 196 -3.98 4.82 -1.80
N ILE A 197 -4.96 4.29 -2.57
CA ILE A 197 -6.34 4.15 -2.14
C ILE A 197 -6.44 3.17 -0.96
N LEU A 198 -5.84 1.98 -1.05
CA LEU A 198 -5.82 0.99 0.03
C LEU A 198 -5.18 1.53 1.31
N MET A 199 -4.26 2.49 1.21
CA MET A 199 -3.55 3.05 2.35
C MET A 199 -4.20 4.30 2.94
N ARG A 200 -4.98 5.07 2.17
CA ARG A 200 -5.52 6.38 2.60
C ARG A 200 -7.03 6.48 2.62
N ALA A 201 -7.74 5.69 1.82
CA ALA A 201 -9.18 5.78 1.72
C ALA A 201 -9.88 5.25 2.98
N LYS A 202 -11.12 5.69 3.20
CA LYS A 202 -11.97 5.20 4.28
C LYS A 202 -12.87 4.11 3.75
N TYR A 203 -12.48 2.85 3.94
CA TYR A 203 -13.21 1.70 3.42
C TYR A 203 -13.18 0.52 4.41
N SER A 204 -14.20 -0.32 4.32
CA SER A 204 -14.38 -1.50 5.16
C SER A 204 -13.99 -2.77 4.40
N LYS A 205 -14.64 -3.01 3.26
CA LYS A 205 -14.57 -4.30 2.55
C LYS A 205 -13.97 -4.17 1.14
N VAL A 206 -13.12 -5.14 0.80
CA VAL A 206 -12.54 -5.31 -0.54
C VAL A 206 -12.91 -6.70 -1.02
N ASP A 207 -13.47 -6.79 -2.22
CA ASP A 207 -13.68 -8.06 -2.92
C ASP A 207 -12.84 -8.09 -4.20
N GLU A 208 -12.76 -9.26 -4.82
CA GLU A 208 -12.01 -9.45 -6.05
C GLU A 208 -12.86 -10.07 -7.17
N ILE A 209 -12.50 -9.74 -8.41
CA ILE A 209 -12.82 -10.52 -9.60
C ILE A 209 -11.53 -10.93 -10.30
N THR A 210 -11.54 -12.08 -10.95
CA THR A 210 -10.39 -12.56 -11.71
C THR A 210 -10.47 -12.13 -13.17
N TYR A 211 -9.31 -11.87 -13.77
CA TYR A 211 -9.19 -11.64 -15.21
C TYR A 211 -7.89 -12.19 -15.76
N THR A 212 -7.84 -12.34 -17.08
CA THR A 212 -6.61 -12.67 -17.82
C THR A 212 -5.96 -11.37 -18.29
N PHE A 213 -4.77 -11.08 -17.77
CA PHE A 213 -3.95 -9.95 -18.21
C PHE A 213 -3.28 -10.32 -19.53
N LEU A 214 -3.65 -9.62 -20.60
CA LEU A 214 -3.23 -9.91 -21.98
C LEU A 214 -1.88 -9.28 -22.33
N PRO A 215 -1.12 -9.85 -23.28
CA PRO A 215 0.04 -9.15 -23.85
C PRO A 215 -0.43 -7.87 -24.56
N ARG A 216 0.46 -6.87 -24.66
CA ARG A 216 0.19 -5.68 -25.48
C ARG A 216 0.20 -6.06 -26.96
N GLU A 217 -0.75 -5.52 -27.70
CA GLU A 217 -0.83 -5.76 -29.16
C GLU A 217 0.18 -4.90 -29.94
N ASN A 218 0.52 -3.69 -29.47
CA ASN A 218 1.20 -2.68 -30.30
C ASN A 218 2.29 -1.83 -29.60
N ASP A 219 2.98 -2.31 -28.57
CA ASP A 219 4.04 -1.47 -27.96
C ASP A 219 5.09 -2.25 -27.16
N ASP A 220 6.33 -1.76 -27.21
CA ASP A 220 7.38 -2.17 -26.28
C ASP A 220 7.03 -1.80 -24.83
N SER A 221 7.51 -2.60 -23.89
CA SER A 221 7.22 -2.40 -22.47
C SER A 221 7.74 -1.03 -22.00
N LYS A 222 6.81 -0.11 -21.68
CA LYS A 222 7.13 1.18 -21.00
C LYS A 222 7.73 0.98 -19.59
N ALA A 223 7.66 -0.24 -19.02
CA ALA A 223 8.20 -0.57 -17.70
C ALA A 223 9.74 -0.60 -17.68
N THR A 224 10.33 0.52 -17.25
CA THR A 224 11.78 0.70 -17.11
C THR A 224 12.24 0.64 -15.65
N ILE A 225 13.56 0.53 -15.43
CA ILE A 225 14.17 0.61 -14.09
C ILE A 225 13.79 1.94 -13.41
N ALA A 226 13.72 3.04 -14.17
CA ALA A 226 13.30 4.34 -13.65
C ALA A 226 11.89 4.31 -13.06
N GLN A 227 10.94 3.63 -13.72
CA GLN A 227 9.60 3.42 -13.15
C GLN A 227 9.63 2.54 -11.89
N GLY A 228 10.50 1.53 -11.86
CA GLY A 228 10.75 0.74 -10.65
C GLY A 228 11.18 1.61 -9.47
N LEU A 229 12.16 2.50 -9.68
CA LEU A 229 12.64 3.44 -8.67
C LEU A 229 11.57 4.46 -8.25
N GLU A 230 10.76 4.95 -9.20
CA GLU A 230 9.64 5.83 -8.90
C GLU A 230 8.60 5.16 -8.00
N PHE A 231 8.30 3.88 -8.25
CA PHE A 231 7.42 3.10 -7.38
C PHE A 231 8.00 2.90 -5.98
N PHE A 232 9.30 2.59 -5.84
CA PHE A 232 9.93 2.53 -4.52
C PHE A 232 9.92 3.88 -3.81
N ASN A 233 10.11 4.99 -4.53
CA ASN A 233 9.97 6.34 -3.98
C ASN A 233 8.53 6.62 -3.50
N HIS A 234 7.52 6.10 -4.20
CA HIS A 234 6.13 6.16 -3.76
C HIS A 234 5.89 5.33 -2.50
N LEU A 235 6.37 4.09 -2.43
CA LEU A 235 6.28 3.27 -1.23
C LEU A 235 7.01 3.92 -0.03
N TRP A 236 8.19 4.48 -0.25
CA TRP A 236 8.92 5.24 0.77
C TRP A 236 8.16 6.50 1.20
N PHE A 237 7.42 7.14 0.30
CA PHE A 237 6.56 8.26 0.61
C PHE A 237 5.35 7.85 1.46
N ILE A 238 4.68 6.74 1.12
CA ILE A 238 3.61 6.16 1.94
C ILE A 238 4.16 5.80 3.33
N PHE A 239 5.28 5.10 3.39
CA PHE A 239 5.94 4.68 4.64
C PHE A 239 6.24 5.88 5.57
N ARG A 240 6.75 6.98 5.02
CA ARG A 240 7.12 8.16 5.83
C ARG A 240 5.93 9.05 6.21
N THR A 241 4.92 9.18 5.34
CA THR A 241 3.81 10.14 5.53
C THR A 241 2.59 9.55 6.22
N LEU A 242 2.39 8.23 6.12
CA LEU A 242 1.32 7.55 6.84
C LEU A 242 1.89 6.90 8.10
N PRO A 243 1.45 7.33 9.30
CA PRO A 243 1.93 6.77 10.55
C PRO A 243 1.71 5.25 10.65
N GLU A 244 0.56 4.78 10.18
CA GLU A 244 0.17 3.37 10.20
C GLU A 244 0.98 2.49 9.24
N ALA A 245 1.53 3.08 8.18
CA ALA A 245 2.23 2.37 7.13
C ALA A 245 3.56 1.80 7.66
N GLY A 246 3.74 0.48 7.55
CA GLY A 246 4.95 -0.19 8.01
C GLY A 246 5.23 -0.03 9.52
N ARG A 247 4.19 0.16 10.35
CA ARG A 247 4.34 0.43 11.79
C ARG A 247 5.22 -0.60 12.52
N PHE A 248 5.09 -1.89 12.19
CA PHE A 248 5.97 -2.93 12.73
C PHE A 248 7.44 -2.75 12.30
N LEU A 249 7.69 -2.45 11.02
CA LEU A 249 9.04 -2.21 10.51
C LEU A 249 9.67 -0.96 11.16
N LYS A 250 8.90 0.12 11.33
CA LYS A 250 9.35 1.31 12.09
C LYS A 250 9.75 0.94 13.51
N PHE A 251 8.93 0.13 14.19
CA PHE A 251 9.24 -0.35 15.53
C PHE A 251 10.54 -1.17 15.58
N CYS A 252 10.77 -2.07 14.61
CA CYS A 252 12.02 -2.82 14.49
C CYS A 252 13.23 -1.92 14.23
N LEU A 253 13.11 -0.90 13.36
CA LEU A 253 14.18 0.07 13.11
C LEU A 253 14.54 0.86 14.37
N VAL A 254 13.54 1.26 15.15
CA VAL A 254 13.76 1.91 16.45
C VAL A 254 14.46 0.94 17.41
N GLY A 255 13.97 -0.30 17.54
CA GLY A 255 14.61 -1.32 18.38
C GLY A 255 16.07 -1.55 18.01
N LEU A 256 16.39 -1.63 16.71
CA LEU A 256 17.76 -1.74 16.20
C LEU A 256 18.61 -0.51 16.58
N SER A 257 18.07 0.70 16.44
CA SER A 257 18.77 1.92 16.90
C SER A 257 19.06 1.88 18.40
N GLY A 258 18.15 1.33 19.19
CA GLY A 258 18.34 1.14 20.63
C GLY A 258 19.50 0.21 20.98
N VAL A 259 19.81 -0.79 20.13
CA VAL A 259 20.99 -1.65 20.33
C VAL A 259 22.27 -0.82 20.21
N PHE A 260 22.38 0.04 19.20
CA PHE A 260 23.54 0.92 19.03
C PHE A 260 23.67 1.94 20.16
N VAL A 261 22.55 2.53 20.60
CA VAL A 261 22.52 3.43 21.76
C VAL A 261 22.98 2.70 23.03
N ASN A 262 22.49 1.48 23.26
CA ASN A 262 22.89 0.67 24.41
C ASN A 262 24.40 0.41 24.40
N LEU A 263 24.96 -0.04 23.27
CA LEU A 263 26.38 -0.31 23.14
C LEU A 263 27.23 0.94 23.33
N GLY A 264 26.85 2.07 22.72
CA GLY A 264 27.58 3.33 22.84
C GLY A 264 27.60 3.89 24.26
N ILE A 265 26.45 3.87 24.95
CA ILE A 265 26.36 4.31 26.36
C ILE A 265 27.15 3.37 27.27
N LEU A 266 27.07 2.05 27.05
CA LEU A 266 27.84 1.08 27.83
C LEU A 266 29.34 1.35 27.70
N THR A 267 29.85 1.51 26.48
CA THR A 267 31.26 1.83 26.22
C THR A 267 31.67 3.11 26.94
N LEU A 268 30.91 4.19 26.79
CA LEU A 268 31.18 5.46 27.45
C LEU A 268 31.25 5.33 28.98
N LEU A 269 30.28 4.62 29.59
CA LEU A 269 30.21 4.50 31.05
C LEU A 269 31.33 3.61 31.60
N VAL A 270 31.69 2.52 30.92
CA VAL A 270 32.80 1.65 31.34
C VAL A 270 34.14 2.38 31.25
N GLU A 271 34.34 3.21 30.22
CA GLU A 271 35.54 4.04 30.08
C GLU A 271 35.63 5.13 31.17
N ILE A 272 34.50 5.71 31.57
CA ILE A 272 34.46 6.76 32.62
C ILE A 272 34.61 6.18 34.04
N PHE A 273 33.92 5.08 34.34
CA PHE A 273 33.84 4.55 35.70
C PHE A 273 34.94 3.53 36.05
N HIS A 274 35.82 3.21 35.09
CA HIS A 274 36.76 2.09 35.15
C HIS A 274 36.03 0.74 35.36
N GLN A 275 36.72 -0.38 35.08
CA GLN A 275 36.07 -1.71 34.94
C GLN A 275 35.31 -2.21 36.18
N ASP A 276 35.58 -1.65 37.37
CA ASP A 276 35.01 -2.11 38.64
C ASP A 276 33.48 -1.89 38.78
N LYS A 277 32.84 -1.16 37.85
CA LYS A 277 31.39 -0.86 37.87
C LYS A 277 30.64 -1.22 36.59
N ASP A 278 31.17 -2.17 35.82
CA ASP A 278 30.60 -2.65 34.56
C ASP A 278 29.11 -3.05 34.65
N GLY A 279 28.69 -3.73 35.72
CA GLY A 279 27.30 -4.14 35.92
C GLY A 279 26.33 -2.96 36.10
N ILE A 280 26.75 -1.91 36.82
CA ILE A 280 25.95 -0.68 36.99
C ILE A 280 25.85 0.06 35.65
N ALA A 281 26.97 0.17 34.93
CA ALA A 281 27.02 0.78 33.60
C ALA A 281 26.07 0.06 32.62
N TYR A 282 26.02 -1.27 32.66
CA TYR A 282 25.12 -2.08 31.85
C TYR A 282 23.64 -1.81 32.11
N ILE A 283 23.24 -1.74 33.39
CA ILE A 283 21.85 -1.43 33.76
C ILE A 283 21.47 -0.02 33.29
N ILE A 284 22.33 0.97 33.50
CA ILE A 284 22.09 2.35 33.06
C ILE A 284 21.96 2.42 31.52
N ALA A 285 22.83 1.73 30.78
CA ALA A 285 22.78 1.68 29.33
C ALA A 285 21.45 1.11 28.81
N ILE A 286 20.95 0.03 29.41
CA ILE A 286 19.64 -0.55 29.08
C ILE A 286 18.52 0.45 29.34
N LEU A 287 18.52 1.09 30.50
CA LEU A 287 17.47 2.05 30.87
C LEU A 287 17.43 3.25 29.91
N ILE A 288 18.60 3.78 29.51
CA ILE A 288 18.72 4.88 28.53
C ILE A 288 18.29 4.42 27.12
N SER A 289 18.66 3.19 26.72
CA SER A 289 18.22 2.62 25.45
C SER A 289 16.70 2.48 25.37
N ILE A 290 16.05 1.99 26.44
CA ILE A 290 14.59 1.89 26.51
C ILE A 290 13.93 3.28 26.42
N LEU A 291 14.49 4.29 27.12
CA LEU A 291 14.00 5.68 27.04
C LEU A 291 14.09 6.25 25.62
N THR A 292 15.22 6.00 24.96
CA THR A 292 15.47 6.46 23.58
C THR A 292 14.50 5.78 22.62
N ASN A 293 14.31 4.46 22.77
CA ASN A 293 13.33 3.71 21.99
C ASN A 293 11.91 4.23 22.19
N PHE A 294 11.49 4.52 23.43
CA PHE A 294 10.18 5.12 23.71
C PHE A 294 10.02 6.49 23.02
N SER A 295 11.05 7.33 23.13
CA SER A 295 11.03 8.69 22.60
C SER A 295 10.94 8.68 21.06
N ILE A 296 11.78 7.90 20.40
CA ILE A 296 11.75 7.76 18.93
C ILE A 296 10.43 7.12 18.48
N ASN A 297 9.96 6.05 19.14
CA ASN A 297 8.68 5.43 18.81
C ASN A 297 7.51 6.42 18.92
N SER A 298 7.51 7.31 19.91
CA SER A 298 6.46 8.32 20.10
C SER A 298 6.44 9.39 19.00
N ILE A 299 7.59 9.70 18.42
CA ILE A 299 7.72 10.73 17.37
C ILE A 299 7.58 10.15 15.96
N PHE A 300 8.03 8.91 15.76
CA PHE A 300 8.14 8.26 14.44
C PHE A 300 7.11 7.15 14.22
N THR A 301 7.10 6.10 15.05
CA THR A 301 6.26 4.90 14.87
C THR A 301 4.78 5.15 15.18
N TYR A 302 4.51 5.95 16.22
CA TYR A 302 3.17 6.29 16.71
C TYR A 302 2.92 7.80 16.64
N SER A 303 3.41 8.42 15.58
CA SER A 303 3.27 9.86 15.34
C SER A 303 1.81 10.33 15.25
N ASP A 304 0.87 9.42 14.92
CA ASP A 304 -0.58 9.63 14.95
C ASP A 304 -1.19 9.62 16.35
N LYS A 305 -0.45 9.17 17.36
CA LYS A 305 -0.94 8.97 18.72
C LYS A 305 -0.08 9.71 19.72
N ARG A 306 0.31 10.95 19.42
CA ARG A 306 1.09 11.78 20.36
C ARG A 306 0.30 12.01 21.65
N SER A 307 1.03 12.05 22.77
CA SER A 307 0.43 12.36 24.07
C SER A 307 -0.04 13.82 24.10
N GLU A 308 -1.23 14.04 24.63
CA GLU A 308 -1.83 15.39 24.74
C GLU A 308 -1.33 16.11 26.00
N SER A 309 -0.87 15.36 27.01
CA SER A 309 -0.35 15.91 28.27
C SER A 309 0.96 15.28 28.73
N ARG A 310 1.72 16.01 29.55
CA ARG A 310 2.95 15.50 30.19
C ARG A 310 2.66 14.30 31.09
N ARG A 311 1.52 14.30 31.80
CA ARG A 311 1.08 13.18 32.66
C ARG A 311 0.85 11.91 31.84
N GLU A 312 0.20 12.03 30.69
CA GLU A 312 0.01 10.91 29.77
C GLU A 312 1.34 10.38 29.23
N SER A 313 2.26 11.26 28.83
CA SER A 313 3.58 10.85 28.33
C SER A 313 4.37 10.06 29.38
N ILE A 314 4.42 10.55 30.63
CA ILE A 314 5.09 9.87 31.74
C ILE A 314 4.44 8.50 32.01
N ARG A 315 3.11 8.42 32.02
CA ARG A 315 2.40 7.15 32.20
C ARG A 315 2.77 6.16 31.09
N ARG A 316 2.72 6.59 29.82
CA ARG A 316 3.09 5.74 28.68
C ARG A 316 4.54 5.26 28.76
N MET A 317 5.45 6.13 29.19
CA MET A 317 6.86 5.78 29.41
C MET A 317 7.00 4.68 30.48
N ILE A 318 6.33 4.81 31.62
CA ILE A 318 6.35 3.79 32.69
C ILE A 318 5.85 2.43 32.17
N TYR A 319 4.72 2.40 31.47
CA TYR A 319 4.22 1.16 30.88
C TYR A 319 5.18 0.59 29.84
N TYR A 320 5.85 1.44 29.05
CA TYR A 320 6.84 0.99 28.08
C TYR A 320 8.05 0.31 28.75
N TYR A 321 8.52 0.83 29.89
CA TYR A 321 9.54 0.17 30.72
C TYR A 321 9.06 -1.19 31.25
N LEU A 322 7.86 -1.24 31.84
CA LEU A 322 7.30 -2.47 32.39
C LEU A 322 7.15 -3.56 31.31
N ILE A 323 6.65 -3.18 30.14
CA ILE A 323 6.51 -4.10 28.99
C ILE A 323 7.90 -4.55 28.51
N SER A 324 8.85 -3.64 28.37
CA SER A 324 10.21 -3.99 27.91
C SER A 324 10.91 -4.94 28.88
N GLY A 325 10.76 -4.73 30.19
CA GLY A 325 11.29 -5.64 31.21
C GLY A 325 10.61 -7.01 31.19
N PHE A 326 9.28 -7.07 31.10
CA PHE A 326 8.54 -8.33 30.96
C PHE A 326 8.96 -9.10 29.70
N VAL A 327 9.06 -8.42 28.56
CA VAL A 327 9.50 -9.02 27.29
C VAL A 327 10.93 -9.54 27.39
N MET A 328 11.81 -8.86 28.12
CA MET A 328 13.18 -9.34 28.33
C MET A 328 13.22 -10.67 29.09
N LEU A 329 12.38 -10.84 30.13
CA LEU A 329 12.24 -12.13 30.83
C LEU A 329 11.65 -13.21 29.92
N PHE A 330 10.65 -12.85 29.11
CA PHE A 330 10.05 -13.75 28.14
C PHE A 330 11.04 -14.19 27.05
N ASN A 331 11.90 -13.29 26.58
CA ASN A 331 13.00 -13.59 25.66
C ASN A 331 13.93 -14.66 26.24
N TYR A 332 14.35 -14.50 27.50
CA TYR A 332 15.18 -15.48 28.19
C TYR A 332 14.46 -16.84 28.33
N ALA A 333 13.17 -16.84 28.63
CA ALA A 333 12.37 -18.07 28.73
C ALA A 333 12.31 -18.83 27.40
N ILE A 334 12.05 -18.14 26.27
CA ILE A 334 12.06 -18.77 24.94
C ILE A 334 13.44 -19.32 24.61
N TYR A 335 14.50 -18.55 24.88
CA TYR A 335 15.87 -19.00 24.65
C TYR A 335 16.15 -20.32 25.40
N ARG A 336 15.80 -20.40 26.68
CA ARG A 336 15.98 -21.62 27.49
C ARG A 336 15.11 -22.78 27.01
N PHE A 337 13.89 -22.50 26.57
CA PHE A 337 12.99 -23.50 25.98
C PHE A 337 13.59 -24.07 24.69
N CYS A 338 14.10 -23.26 23.78
CA CYS A 338 14.74 -23.76 22.56
C CYS A 338 15.97 -24.63 22.87
N LEU A 339 16.79 -24.24 23.85
CA LEU A 339 17.93 -25.05 24.30
C LEU A 339 17.50 -26.42 24.85
N SER A 340 16.34 -26.54 25.51
CA SER A 340 15.88 -27.85 26.01
C SER A 340 15.50 -28.83 24.90
N PHE A 341 15.28 -28.35 23.68
CA PHE A 341 15.11 -29.19 22.48
C PHE A 341 16.43 -29.45 21.73
N GLY A 342 17.58 -29.04 22.29
CA GLY A 342 18.88 -29.19 21.65
C GLY A 342 19.13 -28.24 20.47
N ILE A 343 18.35 -27.16 20.34
CA ILE A 343 18.55 -26.17 19.28
C ILE A 343 19.84 -25.39 19.57
N PHE A 344 20.68 -25.21 18.54
CA PHE A 344 21.93 -24.43 18.62
C PHE A 344 21.72 -23.05 19.26
N TYR A 345 22.62 -22.63 20.16
CA TYR A 345 22.40 -21.46 21.02
C TYR A 345 22.21 -20.14 20.25
N LEU A 346 22.94 -19.90 19.15
CA LEU A 346 22.73 -18.69 18.34
C LEU A 346 21.37 -18.70 17.65
N LEU A 347 20.93 -19.87 17.16
CA LEU A 347 19.60 -20.02 16.56
C LEU A 347 18.50 -19.84 17.61
N SER A 348 18.68 -20.39 18.80
CA SER A 348 17.79 -20.20 19.95
C SER A 348 17.67 -18.72 20.34
N ALA A 349 18.78 -17.99 20.41
CA ALA A 349 18.78 -16.56 20.72
C ALA A 349 18.10 -15.75 19.62
N PHE A 350 18.35 -16.06 18.35
CA PHE A 350 17.71 -15.42 17.22
C PHE A 350 16.19 -15.60 17.22
N ILE A 351 15.71 -16.84 17.44
CA ILE A 351 14.28 -17.15 17.57
C ILE A 351 13.68 -16.32 18.71
N ALA A 352 14.32 -16.33 19.89
CA ALA A 352 13.84 -15.59 21.05
C ALA A 352 13.71 -14.08 20.77
N ILE A 353 14.70 -13.46 20.11
CA ILE A 353 14.68 -12.03 19.75
C ILE A 353 13.51 -11.71 18.80
N ILE A 354 13.21 -12.57 17.83
CA ILE A 354 12.08 -12.37 16.91
C ILE A 354 10.76 -12.37 17.68
N PHE A 355 10.54 -13.37 18.54
CA PHE A 355 9.32 -13.46 19.35
C PHE A 355 9.20 -12.31 20.34
N ALA A 356 10.30 -11.96 21.01
CA ALA A 356 10.36 -10.84 21.94
C ALA A 356 10.01 -9.51 21.25
N THR A 357 10.57 -9.26 20.07
CA THR A 357 10.28 -8.04 19.28
C THR A 357 8.81 -7.98 18.86
N GLY A 358 8.25 -9.09 18.40
CA GLY A 358 6.83 -9.20 18.05
C GLY A 358 5.92 -8.98 19.25
N LEU A 359 6.23 -9.61 20.39
CA LEU A 359 5.47 -9.43 21.64
C LEU A 359 5.55 -7.99 22.14
N ASN A 360 6.74 -7.39 22.13
CA ASN A 360 6.93 -5.99 22.52
C ASN A 360 6.09 -5.06 21.64
N PHE A 361 6.12 -5.25 20.32
CA PHE A 361 5.31 -4.48 19.39
C PHE A 361 3.81 -4.58 19.71
N VAL A 362 3.30 -5.80 19.91
CA VAL A 362 1.87 -6.04 20.18
C VAL A 362 1.46 -5.42 21.51
N LEU A 363 2.22 -5.66 22.59
CA LEU A 363 1.93 -5.13 23.92
C LEU A 363 2.02 -3.61 23.93
N ALA A 364 3.06 -3.05 23.32
CA ALA A 364 3.22 -1.60 23.29
C ALA A 364 2.12 -0.93 22.44
N THR A 365 1.74 -1.51 21.29
CA THR A 365 0.61 -1.02 20.49
C THR A 365 -0.69 -1.01 21.29
N LYS A 366 -0.97 -2.09 22.03
CA LYS A 366 -2.25 -2.29 22.74
C LYS A 366 -2.34 -1.60 24.10
N LEU A 367 -1.22 -1.48 24.81
CA LEU A 367 -1.20 -0.97 26.18
C LEU A 367 -0.63 0.45 26.22
N VAL A 368 0.51 0.73 25.59
CA VAL A 368 1.16 2.04 25.67
C VAL A 368 0.42 3.08 24.82
N TRP A 369 0.21 2.78 23.53
CA TRP A 369 -0.37 3.73 22.58
C TRP A 369 -1.87 3.58 22.34
N LYS A 370 -2.60 2.85 23.19
CA LYS A 370 -4.08 2.93 23.27
C LYS A 370 -4.58 3.58 24.57
N MET A 371 -3.71 3.78 25.56
CA MET A 371 -4.07 4.53 26.77
C MET A 371 -4.40 5.98 26.40
N LYS A 372 -5.63 6.39 26.71
CA LYS A 372 -6.00 7.81 26.85
C LYS A 372 -6.10 8.10 28.34
N VAL A 373 -5.46 9.17 28.80
CA VAL A 373 -5.76 9.72 30.12
C VAL A 373 -7.03 10.53 29.95
N ARG A 374 -8.16 10.05 30.49
CA ARG A 374 -9.33 10.92 30.69
C ARG A 374 -8.89 11.98 31.70
N ASN A 375 -9.04 13.25 31.33
CA ASN A 375 -8.86 14.39 32.23
C ASN A 375 -9.80 14.29 33.42
#